data_AF-A0A1Q5TR67-F1
#
_entry.id   AF-A0A1Q5TR67-F1
#
_cell.length_a   1.000
_cell.length_b   1.000
_cell.length_c   1.000
_cell.angle_alpha   90.00
_cell.angle_beta   90.00
_cell.angle_gamma   90.00
#
_symmetry.space_group_name_H-M   'P 1'
#
loop_
_entity.id
_entity.type
_entity.pdbx_description
1 polymer ?
#
loop_
_entity_poly.entity_id
_entity_poly.type
_entity_poly.pdbx_seq_one_letter_code
_entity_poly.pdbx_strand_id
1 'polypeptide(L)'
;MNEHNDPATTLLALNEQSEQPKNYSALSRSSGIPSSTLRDRDHGRISKKERAVEQQYLTPQEEKSLLEYVLRLSKNGYPLPVKFLRALAREIARRRSSHMPIPVANEDTRPPGKNWPQAFYKRHPELTSRTLKAIDWKRHDHNIYDKVQDWFRVIKTELDNPAILAENVYNMDETGVLLSVLGALKVLVGREEMCKYRGAAVKRKMVTAVECLSADGRSLNPLVVWPASTHRSNWTTYPTPGWHFACSKNGYTDSSINLYWIQHVFDPQTKARAGKRPRLLISDGFAAHESLEVLKFCLANNIIPCRLPSHTSHKLQPCDVGVFSALKTAYREQVELLYRGGANAVRLEHFTSLYSRARSSAVTPRNINAGWSKTGLFPWNPDRVLKDIQPPPRASCSNRGNVATVVRYSDSVELLQTPQTPITADGLKSLCRKMQKEARGWDEDSKLLVNRLAHAAEKAFADRALLRNDNDRLLVQNNEKRTRTSKPARKVGNAKVMSYEDIIEAQRNLEAKKASQGGKRKKTSSSGRRAKRSCSDDVRRAEDEIQTWGFKDYCSVISF
;
A
#
# COMPACT_ATOMS: atom_id res chain seq x y z
N MET A 1 -32.59 4.21 37.04
CA MET A 1 -32.13 4.42 38.43
C MET A 1 -30.64 4.72 38.38
N ASN A 2 -30.22 5.92 38.78
CA ASN A 2 -28.84 6.39 38.64
C ASN A 2 -27.92 5.73 39.70
N GLU A 3 -26.91 5.00 39.24
CA GLU A 3 -25.86 4.36 40.08
C GLU A 3 -24.88 5.36 40.75
N HIS A 4 -25.20 6.65 40.82
CA HIS A 4 -24.25 7.70 41.25
C HIS A 4 -24.70 8.58 42.42
N ASN A 5 -25.86 8.33 43.04
CA ASN A 5 -26.29 9.18 44.15
C ASN A 5 -25.56 8.85 45.47
N ASP A 6 -25.02 9.89 46.11
CA ASP A 6 -24.44 9.82 47.46
C ASP A 6 -25.48 9.29 48.46
N PRO A 7 -25.14 8.35 49.36
CA PRO A 7 -26.09 7.74 50.30
C PRO A 7 -26.86 8.76 51.15
N ALA A 8 -26.22 9.87 51.52
CA ALA A 8 -26.85 10.95 52.27
C ALA A 8 -27.91 11.69 51.44
N THR A 9 -27.64 11.94 50.15
CA THR A 9 -28.58 12.58 49.22
C THR A 9 -29.80 11.69 48.95
N THR A 10 -29.57 10.39 48.75
CA THR A 10 -30.65 9.40 48.57
C THR A 10 -31.54 9.32 49.82
N LEU A 11 -30.93 9.35 51.00
CA LEU A 11 -31.65 9.25 52.27
C LEU A 11 -32.47 10.52 52.58
N LEU A 12 -31.96 11.70 52.24
CA LEU A 12 -32.71 12.95 52.36
C LEU A 12 -33.90 12.99 51.39
N ALA A 13 -33.72 12.54 50.15
CA ALA A 13 -34.81 12.46 49.17
C ALA A 13 -35.91 11.46 49.60
N LEU A 14 -35.53 10.32 50.19
CA LEU A 14 -36.49 9.35 50.75
C LEU A 14 -37.24 9.91 51.96
N ASN A 15 -36.58 10.72 52.79
CA ASN A 15 -37.22 11.37 53.93
C ASN A 15 -38.16 12.51 53.51
N GLU A 16 -37.87 13.20 52.40
CA GLU A 16 -38.80 14.18 51.82
C GLU A 16 -40.07 13.53 51.28
N GLN A 17 -39.96 12.30 50.75
CA GLN A 17 -41.11 11.52 50.26
C GLN A 17 -41.97 10.93 51.38
N SER A 18 -41.45 10.81 52.60
CA SER A 18 -42.17 10.22 53.74
C SER A 18 -42.97 11.24 54.58
N GLU A 19 -42.94 12.53 54.22
CA GLU A 19 -43.54 13.67 54.95
C GLU A 19 -43.16 13.77 56.44
N GLN A 20 -42.13 13.04 56.88
CA GLN A 20 -41.67 13.10 58.27
C GLN A 20 -40.80 14.34 58.51
N PRO A 21 -40.91 14.99 59.70
CA PRO A 21 -40.09 16.15 60.03
C PRO A 21 -38.60 15.80 59.95
N LYS A 22 -37.84 16.60 59.18
CA LYS A 22 -36.40 16.42 58.95
C LYS A 22 -35.61 16.46 60.26
N ASN A 23 -35.34 15.29 60.84
CA ASN A 23 -34.52 15.15 62.04
C ASN A 23 -33.20 14.43 61.72
N TYR A 24 -32.13 15.21 61.51
CA TYR A 24 -30.81 14.69 61.16
C TYR A 24 -30.25 13.71 62.21
N SER A 25 -30.59 13.86 63.48
CA SER A 25 -30.12 12.97 64.55
C SER A 25 -30.79 11.60 64.49
N ALA A 26 -32.09 11.56 64.17
CA ALA A 26 -32.81 10.30 63.98
C ALA A 26 -32.33 9.58 62.71
N LEU A 27 -32.19 10.32 61.60
CA LEU A 27 -31.67 9.80 60.33
C LEU A 27 -30.22 9.30 60.45
N SER A 28 -29.39 9.98 61.25
CA SER A 28 -28.01 9.57 61.50
C SER A 28 -27.93 8.23 62.25
N ARG A 29 -28.79 8.02 63.25
CA ARG A 29 -28.85 6.76 64.01
C ARG A 29 -29.35 5.59 63.17
N SER A 30 -30.32 5.82 62.28
CA SER A 30 -30.88 4.74 61.44
C SER A 30 -29.98 4.36 60.26
N SER A 31 -29.20 5.31 59.73
CA SER A 31 -28.38 5.11 58.53
C SER A 31 -26.88 4.95 58.78
N GLY A 32 -26.40 5.29 59.98
CA GLY A 32 -24.98 5.36 60.29
C GLY A 32 -24.24 6.54 59.63
N ILE A 33 -24.94 7.41 58.89
CA ILE A 33 -24.36 8.60 58.25
C ILE A 33 -24.29 9.74 59.29
N PRO A 34 -23.16 10.43 59.50
CA PRO A 34 -23.07 11.51 60.48
C PRO A 34 -24.09 12.62 60.23
N SER A 35 -24.73 13.13 61.28
CA SER A 35 -25.74 14.20 61.19
C SER A 35 -25.23 15.48 60.52
N SER A 36 -23.94 15.81 60.70
CA SER A 36 -23.25 16.90 60.00
C SER A 36 -23.22 16.70 58.48
N THR A 37 -22.97 15.48 58.03
CA THR A 37 -22.97 15.10 56.61
C THR A 37 -24.36 15.31 56.01
N LEU A 38 -25.41 14.82 56.67
CA LEU A 38 -26.81 15.00 56.23
C LEU A 38 -27.19 16.49 56.17
N ARG A 39 -26.84 17.26 57.20
CA ARG A 39 -27.08 18.71 57.21
C ARG A 39 -26.34 19.42 56.06
N ASP A 40 -25.07 19.07 55.82
CA ASP A 40 -24.28 19.64 54.72
C ASP A 40 -24.95 19.37 53.35
N ARG A 41 -25.48 18.15 53.11
CA ARG A 41 -26.18 17.84 51.85
C ARG A 41 -27.49 18.59 51.70
N ASP A 42 -28.27 18.71 52.77
CA ASP A 42 -29.54 19.45 52.76
C ASP A 42 -29.33 20.94 52.45
N HIS A 43 -28.19 21.51 52.89
CA HIS A 43 -27.79 22.89 52.56
C HIS A 43 -27.08 23.01 51.20
N GLY A 44 -27.20 22.00 50.32
CA GLY A 44 -26.69 22.05 48.94
C GLY A 44 -25.20 21.80 48.79
N ARG A 45 -24.49 21.32 49.82
CA ARG A 45 -23.07 21.01 49.74
C ARG A 45 -22.86 19.67 49.03
N ILE A 46 -22.28 19.71 47.83
CA ILE A 46 -21.95 18.51 47.05
C ILE A 46 -21.04 17.55 47.81
N SER A 47 -21.23 16.25 47.59
CA SER A 47 -20.41 15.23 48.26
C SER A 47 -18.94 15.34 47.84
N LYS A 48 -18.03 14.88 48.71
CA LYS A 48 -16.59 14.82 48.36
C LYS A 48 -16.35 13.99 47.10
N LYS A 49 -17.18 12.97 46.84
CA LYS A 49 -17.10 12.09 45.69
C LYS A 49 -17.53 12.82 44.41
N GLU A 50 -18.65 13.51 44.42
CA GLU A 50 -19.13 14.33 43.29
C GLU A 50 -18.15 15.46 42.98
N ARG A 51 -17.68 16.18 44.01
CA ARG A 51 -16.66 17.23 43.84
C ARG A 51 -15.35 16.68 43.25
N ALA A 52 -14.96 15.46 43.60
CA ALA A 52 -13.80 14.80 43.02
C ALA A 52 -14.02 14.40 41.55
N VAL A 53 -15.26 14.08 41.14
CA VAL A 53 -15.63 13.82 39.74
C VAL A 53 -15.58 15.11 38.92
N GLU A 54 -16.10 16.22 39.44
CA GLU A 54 -16.03 17.54 38.78
C GLU A 54 -14.58 18.03 38.58
N GLN A 55 -13.68 17.66 39.48
CA GLN A 55 -12.26 18.01 39.41
C GLN A 55 -11.42 17.04 38.55
N GLN A 56 -12.03 16.04 37.91
CA GLN A 56 -11.30 15.15 37.01
C GLN A 56 -10.81 15.88 35.76
N TYR A 57 -9.64 15.46 35.28
CA TYR A 57 -9.05 16.03 34.06
C TYR A 57 -9.90 15.75 32.81
N LEU A 58 -10.45 14.53 32.73
CA LEU A 58 -11.43 14.09 31.75
C LEU A 58 -12.79 13.98 32.43
N THR A 59 -13.87 14.28 31.71
CA THR A 59 -15.21 13.93 32.17
C THR A 59 -15.36 12.40 32.28
N PRO A 60 -16.28 11.88 33.10
CA PRO A 60 -16.50 10.43 33.21
C PRO A 60 -16.72 9.73 31.86
N GLN A 61 -17.42 10.38 30.93
CA GLN A 61 -17.70 9.86 29.59
C GLN A 61 -16.46 9.88 28.69
N GLU A 62 -15.64 10.92 28.75
CA GLU A 62 -14.34 10.99 28.06
C GLU A 62 -13.37 9.94 28.61
N GLU A 63 -13.34 9.77 29.94
CA GLU A 63 -12.50 8.79 30.61
C GLU A 63 -12.93 7.36 30.25
N LYS A 64 -14.25 7.09 30.20
CA LYS A 64 -14.81 5.83 29.69
C LYS A 64 -14.43 5.58 28.23
N SER A 65 -14.50 6.60 27.38
CA SER A 65 -14.08 6.48 25.97
C SER A 65 -12.58 6.14 25.84
N LEU A 66 -11.74 6.72 26.70
CA LEU A 66 -10.31 6.39 26.74
C LEU A 66 -10.08 4.96 27.24
N LEU A 67 -10.82 4.49 28.25
CA LEU A 67 -10.79 3.11 28.73
C LEU A 67 -11.12 2.13 27.59
N GLU A 68 -12.25 2.34 26.92
CA GLU A 68 -12.70 1.50 25.80
C GLU A 68 -11.65 1.47 24.67
N TYR A 69 -11.04 2.62 24.37
CA TYR A 69 -9.97 2.71 23.39
C TYR A 69 -8.72 1.90 23.80
N VAL A 70 -8.28 2.01 25.05
CA VAL A 70 -7.12 1.26 25.57
C VAL A 70 -7.38 -0.26 25.53
N LEU A 71 -8.57 -0.69 25.95
CA LEU A 71 -8.96 -2.09 25.90
C LEU A 71 -9.00 -2.63 24.46
N ARG A 72 -9.58 -1.86 23.54
CA ARG A 72 -9.65 -2.23 22.11
C ARG A 72 -8.27 -2.33 21.48
N LEU A 73 -7.39 -1.34 21.72
CA LEU A 73 -6.00 -1.39 21.24
C LEU A 73 -5.26 -2.62 21.78
N SER A 74 -5.41 -2.92 23.07
CA SER A 74 -4.78 -4.10 23.68
C SER A 74 -5.26 -5.40 23.05
N LYS A 75 -6.57 -5.54 22.80
CA LYS A 75 -7.13 -6.71 22.12
C LYS A 75 -6.59 -6.82 20.70
N ASN A 76 -6.52 -5.71 19.97
CA ASN A 76 -6.01 -5.65 18.60
C ASN A 76 -4.48 -5.75 18.48
N GLY A 77 -3.79 -6.21 19.53
CA GLY A 77 -2.35 -6.47 19.53
C GLY A 77 -1.46 -5.25 19.77
N TYR A 78 -2.03 -4.09 20.09
CA TYR A 78 -1.33 -2.83 20.38
C TYR A 78 -1.48 -2.41 21.85
N PRO A 79 -0.89 -3.15 22.81
CA PRO A 79 -0.96 -2.77 24.22
C PRO A 79 -0.33 -1.39 24.42
N LEU A 80 -1.11 -0.42 24.90
CA LEU A 80 -0.67 0.96 25.04
C LEU A 80 0.37 1.10 26.17
N PRO A 81 1.59 1.60 25.90
CA PRO A 81 2.54 1.94 26.95
C PRO A 81 1.96 2.97 27.93
N VAL A 82 2.10 2.74 29.24
CA VAL A 82 1.59 3.62 30.31
C VAL A 82 1.99 5.10 30.12
N LYS A 83 3.21 5.33 29.63
CA LYS A 83 3.73 6.67 29.34
C LYS A 83 2.89 7.47 28.33
N PHE A 84 2.11 6.80 27.48
CA PHE A 84 1.28 7.43 26.46
C PHE A 84 -0.09 7.88 26.97
N LEU A 85 -0.59 7.33 28.08
CA LEU A 85 -1.92 7.65 28.63
C LEU A 85 -2.12 9.16 28.86
N ARG A 86 -1.13 9.81 29.49
CA ARG A 86 -1.18 11.27 29.76
C ARG A 86 -1.29 12.08 28.48
N ALA A 87 -0.63 11.63 27.42
CA ALA A 87 -0.62 12.31 26.14
C ALA A 87 -1.91 12.10 25.34
N LEU A 88 -2.58 10.95 25.49
CA LEU A 88 -3.92 10.70 24.94
C LEU A 88 -4.99 11.49 25.68
N ALA A 89 -4.96 11.50 27.02
CA ALA A 89 -5.86 12.31 27.83
C ALA A 89 -5.75 13.80 27.46
N ARG A 90 -4.52 14.30 27.26
CA ARG A 90 -4.29 15.68 26.77
C ARG A 90 -4.93 15.93 25.41
N GLU A 91 -4.87 14.98 24.49
CA GLU A 91 -5.47 15.16 23.16
C GLU A 91 -7.01 15.22 23.23
N ILE A 92 -7.63 14.40 24.08
CA ILE A 92 -9.09 14.46 24.33
C ILE A 92 -9.46 15.84 24.91
N ALA A 93 -8.77 16.28 25.96
CA ALA A 93 -9.02 17.57 26.59
C ALA A 93 -8.81 18.75 25.63
N ARG A 94 -7.80 18.69 24.75
CA ARG A 94 -7.54 19.71 23.72
C ARG A 94 -8.70 19.83 22.72
N ARG A 95 -9.29 18.69 22.32
CA ARG A 95 -10.42 18.66 21.37
C ARG A 95 -11.72 19.16 21.97
N ARG A 96 -11.97 18.91 23.25
CA ARG A 96 -13.10 19.51 23.99
C ARG A 96 -13.10 21.04 23.87
N SER A 97 -11.93 21.67 24.02
CA SER A 97 -11.78 23.13 23.92
C SER A 97 -11.91 23.69 22.49
N SER A 98 -11.95 22.84 21.45
CA SER A 98 -12.03 23.29 20.05
C SER A 98 -13.47 23.55 19.57
N HIS A 99 -14.49 23.16 20.36
CA HIS A 99 -15.91 23.37 20.04
C HIS A 99 -16.59 24.45 20.90
N MET A 100 -15.87 25.04 21.85
CA MET A 100 -16.33 26.16 22.67
C MET A 100 -15.41 27.36 22.41
N PRO A 101 -15.89 28.49 21.85
CA PRO A 101 -15.08 29.68 21.72
C PRO A 101 -14.85 30.27 23.11
N ILE A 102 -13.67 30.05 23.69
CA ILE A 102 -13.19 30.84 24.82
C ILE A 102 -12.32 31.96 24.23
N PRO A 103 -12.57 33.23 24.60
CA PRO A 103 -11.71 34.33 24.19
C PRO A 103 -10.36 34.20 24.90
N VAL A 104 -9.31 34.56 24.18
CA VAL A 104 -7.91 34.69 24.62
C VAL A 104 -7.08 33.40 24.57
N ALA A 105 -6.03 33.50 23.77
CA ALA A 105 -4.95 32.54 23.63
C ALA A 105 -4.42 32.05 24.98
N ASN A 106 -4.57 30.76 25.26
CA ASN A 106 -3.71 30.06 26.21
C ASN A 106 -3.28 28.72 25.60
N GLU A 107 -1.99 28.58 25.37
CA GLU A 107 -1.31 27.39 24.82
C GLU A 107 -1.39 26.14 25.71
N ASP A 108 -2.17 26.11 26.79
CA ASP A 108 -1.73 25.41 28.00
C ASP A 108 -2.72 24.36 28.55
N THR A 109 -3.30 23.50 27.71
CA THR A 109 -3.84 22.22 28.22
C THR A 109 -2.65 21.31 28.57
N ARG A 110 -2.01 21.54 29.73
CA ARG A 110 -0.89 20.72 30.19
C ARG A 110 -1.34 19.26 30.33
N PRO A 111 -0.47 18.27 30.04
CA PRO A 111 -0.82 16.89 30.30
C PRO A 111 -1.12 16.70 31.80
N PRO A 112 -2.03 15.78 32.15
CA PRO A 112 -2.38 15.53 33.55
C PRO A 112 -1.13 15.14 34.35
N GLY A 113 -1.16 15.28 35.68
CA GLY A 113 -0.01 15.02 36.56
C GLY A 113 0.59 13.61 36.41
N LYS A 114 1.84 13.42 36.87
CA LYS A 114 2.56 12.14 36.76
C LYS A 114 1.81 10.95 37.39
N ASN A 115 1.02 11.21 38.44
CA ASN A 115 0.26 10.19 39.18
C ASN A 115 -1.14 9.91 38.57
N TRP A 116 -1.54 10.66 37.54
CA TRP A 116 -2.86 10.50 36.92
C TRP A 116 -3.09 9.10 36.34
N PRO A 117 -2.13 8.45 35.66
CA PRO A 117 -2.31 7.07 35.19
C PRO A 117 -2.59 6.08 36.33
N GLN A 118 -1.95 6.25 37.49
CA GLN A 118 -2.20 5.39 38.66
C GLN A 118 -3.61 5.60 39.22
N ALA A 119 -4.07 6.85 39.27
CA ALA A 119 -5.43 7.16 39.65
C ALA A 119 -6.46 6.62 38.65
N PHE A 120 -6.14 6.63 37.35
CA PHE A 120 -6.95 6.02 36.29
C PHE A 120 -7.09 4.50 36.49
N TYR A 121 -6.00 3.78 36.78
CA TYR A 121 -6.08 2.34 37.12
C TYR A 121 -6.92 2.05 38.36
N LYS A 122 -6.85 2.92 39.37
CA LYS A 122 -7.66 2.75 40.59
C LYS A 122 -9.16 2.91 40.32
N ARG A 123 -9.54 3.71 39.31
CA ARG A 123 -10.94 3.91 38.90
C ARG A 123 -11.45 2.83 37.95
N HIS A 124 -10.57 2.22 37.16
CA HIS A 124 -10.91 1.22 36.15
C HIS A 124 -10.20 -0.11 36.42
N PRO A 125 -10.77 -0.97 37.30
CA PRO A 125 -10.17 -2.24 37.68
C PRO A 125 -10.10 -3.25 36.52
N GLU A 126 -10.74 -2.97 35.37
CA GLU A 126 -10.61 -3.77 34.15
C GLU A 126 -9.22 -3.68 33.53
N LEU A 127 -8.42 -2.66 33.90
CA LEU A 127 -7.07 -2.47 33.43
C LEU A 127 -6.04 -2.97 34.44
N THR A 128 -5.07 -3.73 33.94
CA THR A 128 -3.90 -4.14 34.72
C THR A 128 -2.63 -3.75 33.98
N SER A 129 -1.68 -3.10 34.67
CA SER A 129 -0.36 -2.86 34.10
C SER A 129 0.48 -4.14 34.12
N ARG A 130 0.94 -4.60 32.96
CA ARG A 130 1.86 -5.74 32.85
C ARG A 130 3.14 -5.31 32.15
N THR A 131 4.28 -5.79 32.64
CA THR A 131 5.56 -5.62 31.96
C THR A 131 5.70 -6.69 30.90
N LEU A 132 5.58 -6.30 29.64
CA LEU A 132 5.84 -7.20 28.51
C LEU A 132 7.35 -7.29 28.30
N LYS A 133 7.92 -8.49 28.44
CA LYS A 133 9.32 -8.75 28.09
C LYS A 133 9.42 -9.00 26.59
N ALA A 134 10.41 -8.40 25.94
CA ALA A 134 10.78 -8.78 24.59
C ALA A 134 11.29 -10.24 24.62
N ILE A 135 10.65 -11.12 23.86
CA ILE A 135 11.04 -12.54 23.76
C ILE A 135 11.76 -12.75 22.43
N ASP A 136 12.82 -13.56 22.47
CA ASP A 136 13.60 -13.96 21.30
C ASP A 136 12.74 -14.77 20.30
N TRP A 137 12.77 -14.31 19.06
CA TRP A 137 11.91 -14.63 17.92
C TRP A 137 11.98 -16.08 17.44
N LYS A 138 13.04 -16.83 17.78
CA LYS A 138 13.24 -18.23 17.36
C LYS A 138 12.52 -19.28 18.21
N ARG A 139 11.76 -18.89 19.24
CA ARG A 139 11.28 -19.83 20.28
C ARG A 139 9.84 -20.34 20.15
N HIS A 140 9.07 -20.00 19.09
CA HIS A 140 7.61 -20.18 19.11
C HIS A 140 6.91 -20.80 17.88
N ASP A 141 7.57 -21.63 17.07
CA ASP A 141 6.86 -22.39 16.03
C ASP A 141 5.80 -23.34 16.62
N HIS A 142 5.99 -23.84 17.84
CA HIS A 142 5.07 -24.77 18.51
C HIS A 142 3.75 -24.15 19.02
N ASN A 143 3.57 -22.82 18.96
CA ASN A 143 2.37 -22.14 19.48
C ASN A 143 1.82 -21.12 18.46
N ILE A 144 1.92 -21.42 17.17
CA ILE A 144 1.39 -20.53 16.13
C ILE A 144 -0.13 -20.75 15.92
N TYR A 145 -0.62 -21.98 16.13
CA TYR A 145 -2.03 -22.33 15.96
C TYR A 145 -2.93 -21.54 16.92
N ASP A 146 -2.71 -21.64 18.24
CA ASP A 146 -3.56 -20.98 19.24
C ASP A 146 -3.51 -19.45 19.09
N LYS A 147 -2.34 -18.90 18.73
CA LYS A 147 -2.18 -17.46 18.44
C LYS A 147 -3.00 -17.01 17.24
N VAL A 148 -2.96 -17.78 16.15
CA VAL A 148 -3.73 -17.48 14.94
C VAL A 148 -5.23 -17.63 15.22
N GLN A 149 -5.64 -18.66 15.96
CA GLN A 149 -7.03 -18.88 16.34
C GLN A 149 -7.56 -17.76 17.24
N ASP A 150 -6.80 -17.35 18.27
CA ASP A 150 -7.15 -16.24 19.15
C ASP A 150 -7.22 -14.92 18.36
N TRP A 151 -6.28 -14.68 17.46
CA TRP A 151 -6.32 -13.50 16.60
C TRP A 151 -7.54 -13.47 15.68
N PHE A 152 -7.92 -14.60 15.07
CA PHE A 152 -9.16 -14.68 14.30
C PHE A 152 -10.38 -14.35 15.17
N ARG A 153 -10.40 -14.82 16.43
CA ARG A 153 -11.47 -14.48 17.38
C ARG A 153 -11.54 -12.98 17.65
N VAL A 154 -10.39 -12.33 17.87
CA VAL A 154 -10.29 -10.89 18.10
C VAL A 154 -10.75 -10.11 16.87
N ILE A 155 -10.15 -10.36 15.71
CA ILE A 155 -10.45 -9.58 14.50
C ILE A 155 -11.89 -9.79 14.03
N LYS A 156 -12.49 -10.96 14.28
CA LYS A 156 -13.91 -11.20 13.98
C LYS A 156 -14.82 -10.20 14.67
N THR A 157 -14.52 -9.83 15.92
CA THR A 157 -15.33 -8.82 16.65
C THR A 157 -15.31 -7.45 15.97
N GLU A 158 -14.20 -7.10 15.33
CA GLU A 158 -14.08 -5.87 14.55
C GLU A 158 -14.81 -5.99 13.21
N LEU A 159 -14.65 -7.12 12.51
CA LEU A 159 -15.28 -7.35 11.21
C LEU A 159 -16.80 -7.53 11.27
N ASP A 160 -17.34 -7.97 12.41
CA ASP A 160 -18.79 -8.06 12.63
C ASP A 160 -19.45 -6.72 12.96
N ASN A 161 -18.66 -5.67 13.18
CA ASN A 161 -19.20 -4.34 13.40
C ASN A 161 -19.82 -3.81 12.10
N PRO A 162 -21.14 -3.54 12.06
CA PRO A 162 -21.81 -3.07 10.83
C PRO A 162 -21.32 -1.69 10.37
N ALA A 163 -20.65 -0.93 11.24
CA ALA A 163 -20.02 0.33 10.86
C ALA A 163 -18.75 0.12 10.02
N ILE A 164 -18.09 -1.05 10.10
CA ILE A 164 -16.86 -1.37 9.37
C ILE A 164 -17.24 -2.16 8.11
N LEU A 165 -17.41 -1.43 7.01
CA LEU A 165 -17.62 -2.05 5.70
C LEU A 165 -16.34 -2.74 5.21
N ALA A 166 -16.48 -3.79 4.39
CA ALA A 166 -15.34 -4.47 3.76
C ALA A 166 -14.44 -3.49 2.98
N GLU A 167 -15.01 -2.51 2.27
CA GLU A 167 -14.26 -1.47 1.56
C GLU A 167 -13.46 -0.52 2.48
N ASN A 168 -13.73 -0.56 3.79
CA ASN A 168 -13.02 0.18 4.84
C ASN A 168 -12.02 -0.68 5.62
N VAL A 169 -11.80 -1.93 5.20
CA VAL A 169 -10.76 -2.81 5.76
C VAL A 169 -9.56 -2.82 4.83
N TYR A 170 -8.41 -2.48 5.39
CA TYR A 170 -7.16 -2.30 4.67
C TYR A 170 -6.07 -3.16 5.27
N ASN A 171 -5.16 -3.61 4.41
CA ASN A 171 -3.96 -4.32 4.75
C ASN A 171 -2.75 -3.54 4.24
N MET A 172 -1.78 -3.25 5.10
CA MET A 172 -0.57 -2.50 4.77
C MET A 172 0.66 -3.34 5.10
N ASP A 173 1.64 -3.30 4.20
CA ASP A 173 2.91 -3.98 4.40
C ASP A 173 4.06 -3.38 3.57
N GLU A 174 5.29 -3.66 3.96
CA GLU A 174 6.50 -3.25 3.26
C GLU A 174 7.17 -4.40 2.52
N THR A 175 7.59 -4.14 1.27
CA THR A 175 8.34 -5.11 0.48
C THR A 175 9.67 -4.57 0.00
N GLY A 176 10.73 -5.31 0.26
CA GLY A 176 12.06 -5.06 -0.30
C GLY A 176 12.16 -5.53 -1.75
N VAL A 177 12.42 -4.60 -2.66
CA VAL A 177 12.66 -4.87 -4.08
C VAL A 177 14.14 -4.66 -4.38
N LEU A 178 14.82 -5.74 -4.73
CA LEU A 178 16.21 -5.69 -5.14
C LEU A 178 16.31 -5.10 -6.55
N LEU A 179 17.14 -4.06 -6.74
CA LEU A 179 17.30 -3.39 -8.03
C LEU A 179 17.74 -4.34 -9.14
N SER A 180 18.67 -5.25 -8.82
CA SER A 180 19.27 -6.18 -9.77
C SER A 180 19.26 -7.58 -9.17
N VAL A 181 18.35 -8.42 -9.66
CA VAL A 181 18.34 -9.86 -9.40
C VAL A 181 18.17 -10.57 -10.72
N LEU A 182 19.27 -11.07 -11.27
CA LEU A 182 19.20 -12.09 -12.29
C LEU A 182 19.40 -13.41 -11.56
N GLY A 183 18.28 -14.08 -11.24
CA GLY A 183 18.32 -15.49 -10.87
C GLY A 183 18.74 -16.35 -12.07
N ALA A 184 18.92 -17.64 -11.87
CA ALA A 184 19.11 -18.57 -12.98
C ALA A 184 17.89 -18.48 -13.92
N LEU A 185 18.14 -18.19 -15.20
CA LEU A 185 17.13 -18.14 -16.25
C LEU A 185 17.26 -19.41 -17.09
N LYS A 186 16.15 -20.11 -17.33
CA LYS A 186 16.12 -21.18 -18.31
C LYS A 186 16.10 -20.54 -19.71
N VAL A 187 17.17 -20.71 -20.46
CA VAL A 187 17.32 -20.17 -21.82
C VAL A 187 17.36 -21.32 -22.83
N LEU A 188 16.92 -21.02 -24.06
CA LEU A 188 17.14 -21.89 -25.22
C LEU A 188 18.42 -21.41 -25.91
N VAL A 189 19.34 -22.34 -26.13
CA VAL A 189 20.63 -22.12 -26.81
C VAL A 189 20.81 -23.20 -27.87
N GLY A 190 21.73 -22.99 -28.81
CA GLY A 190 22.09 -24.04 -29.76
C GLY A 190 22.57 -25.30 -29.02
N ARG A 191 22.27 -26.50 -29.54
CA ARG A 191 22.60 -27.78 -28.86
C ARG A 191 24.10 -27.91 -28.53
N GLU A 192 24.95 -27.31 -29.36
CA GLU A 192 26.40 -27.32 -29.24
C GLU A 192 26.95 -26.12 -28.45
N GLU A 193 26.09 -25.17 -28.08
CA GLU A 193 26.49 -23.96 -27.38
C GLU A 193 26.69 -24.23 -25.88
N MET A 194 27.94 -24.12 -25.43
CA MET A 194 28.34 -24.39 -24.05
C MET A 194 28.18 -23.20 -23.09
N CYS A 195 27.47 -22.13 -23.50
CA CYS A 195 27.36 -20.91 -22.71
C CYS A 195 26.58 -21.15 -21.40
N LYS A 196 27.31 -21.27 -20.28
CA LYS A 196 26.75 -21.57 -18.94
C LYS A 196 26.47 -20.31 -18.10
N TYR A 197 26.98 -19.15 -18.51
CA TYR A 197 27.00 -17.95 -17.68
C TYR A 197 26.58 -16.70 -18.44
N ARG A 198 25.89 -15.80 -17.74
CA ARG A 198 25.53 -14.47 -18.23
C ARG A 198 26.34 -13.42 -17.47
N GLY A 199 27.04 -12.56 -18.20
CA GLY A 199 27.68 -11.38 -17.61
C GLY A 199 26.63 -10.40 -17.08
N ALA A 200 26.65 -10.11 -15.78
CA ALA A 200 25.77 -9.12 -15.17
C ALA A 200 26.48 -8.35 -14.06
N ALA A 201 26.39 -7.01 -14.11
CA ALA A 201 26.84 -6.17 -13.00
C ALA A 201 25.84 -6.26 -11.84
N VAL A 202 26.08 -7.15 -10.88
CA VAL A 202 25.19 -7.37 -9.73
C VAL A 202 25.47 -6.32 -8.65
N LYS A 203 24.62 -5.29 -8.57
CA LYS A 203 24.56 -4.40 -7.40
C LYS A 203 23.35 -4.77 -6.54
N ARG A 204 23.60 -5.35 -5.35
CA ARG A 204 22.57 -5.74 -4.36
C ARG A 204 22.08 -4.52 -3.57
N LYS A 205 21.43 -3.58 -4.24
CA LYS A 205 20.77 -2.45 -3.59
C LYS A 205 19.28 -2.70 -3.53
N MET A 206 18.68 -2.56 -2.35
CA MET A 206 17.26 -2.79 -2.10
C MET A 206 16.54 -1.45 -2.00
N VAL A 207 15.38 -1.34 -2.64
CA VAL A 207 14.43 -0.25 -2.48
C VAL A 207 13.21 -0.82 -1.80
N THR A 208 12.71 -0.13 -0.78
CA THR A 208 11.51 -0.59 -0.05
C THR A 208 10.28 0.10 -0.63
N ALA A 209 9.20 -0.64 -0.83
CA ALA A 209 7.92 -0.09 -1.20
C ALA A 209 6.87 -0.45 -0.14
N VAL A 210 6.15 0.56 0.33
CA VAL A 210 5.00 0.43 1.22
C VAL A 210 3.77 0.35 0.33
N GLU A 211 3.06 -0.78 0.40
CA GLU A 211 1.85 -1.04 -0.35
C GLU A 211 0.67 -1.20 0.61
N CYS A 212 -0.52 -0.83 0.15
CA CYS A 212 -1.72 -1.02 0.94
C CYS A 212 -2.92 -1.38 0.06
N LEU A 213 -3.62 -2.42 0.48
CA LEU A 213 -4.67 -3.10 -0.26
C LEU A 213 -5.96 -3.02 0.55
N SER A 214 -7.10 -2.80 -0.09
CA SER A 214 -8.41 -2.89 0.54
C SER A 214 -9.03 -4.26 0.33
N ALA A 215 -9.94 -4.67 1.23
CA ALA A 215 -10.61 -5.97 1.15
C ALA A 215 -11.59 -6.10 -0.04
N ASP A 216 -11.99 -4.99 -0.64
CA ASP A 216 -12.79 -4.95 -1.89
C ASP A 216 -11.93 -4.94 -3.16
N GLY A 217 -10.63 -5.21 -3.05
CA GLY A 217 -9.77 -5.46 -4.22
C GLY A 217 -9.08 -4.24 -4.82
N ARG A 218 -9.06 -3.10 -4.13
CA ARG A 218 -8.34 -1.89 -4.58
C ARG A 218 -6.95 -1.82 -3.94
N SER A 219 -6.08 -1.05 -4.58
CA SER A 219 -4.79 -0.66 -4.01
C SER A 219 -4.72 0.86 -3.86
N LEU A 220 -4.03 1.32 -2.82
CA LEU A 220 -3.69 2.73 -2.61
C LEU A 220 -2.40 3.08 -3.36
N ASN A 221 -2.10 4.36 -3.53
CA ASN A 221 -0.79 4.76 -4.06
C ASN A 221 0.35 4.31 -3.12
N PRO A 222 1.48 3.85 -3.67
CA PRO A 222 2.60 3.36 -2.87
C PRO A 222 3.44 4.51 -2.31
N LEU A 223 4.18 4.21 -1.25
CA LEU A 223 5.31 5.01 -0.79
C LEU A 223 6.61 4.25 -1.03
N VAL A 224 7.53 4.81 -1.81
CA VAL A 224 8.82 4.22 -2.14
C VAL A 224 9.92 4.83 -1.28
N VAL A 225 10.66 4.00 -0.53
CA VAL A 225 11.78 4.43 0.31
C VAL A 225 13.10 4.18 -0.41
N TRP A 226 13.77 5.26 -0.79
CA TRP A 226 15.11 5.22 -1.33
C TRP A 226 16.14 4.95 -0.24
N PRO A 227 17.07 4.00 -0.43
CA PRO A 227 18.30 3.86 0.35
C PRO A 227 19.29 5.00 0.04
N ALA A 228 18.94 6.19 0.52
CA ALA A 228 19.62 7.47 0.29
C ALA A 228 19.27 8.50 1.36
N SER A 229 20.06 9.58 1.44
CA SER A 229 19.80 10.71 2.34
C SER A 229 19.02 11.86 1.69
N THR A 230 18.96 11.90 0.35
CA THR A 230 18.39 13.03 -0.41
C THR A 230 17.74 12.56 -1.70
N HIS A 231 16.66 13.22 -2.09
CA HIS A 231 15.96 12.97 -3.35
C HIS A 231 16.77 13.46 -4.55
N ARG A 232 16.82 12.65 -5.61
CA ARG A 232 17.47 13.01 -6.88
C ARG A 232 16.45 13.08 -8.01
N SER A 233 16.57 14.11 -8.84
CA SER A 233 15.63 14.40 -9.94
C SER A 233 15.58 13.30 -11.00
N ASN A 234 16.67 12.56 -11.16
CA ASN A 234 16.78 11.47 -12.12
C ASN A 234 16.25 10.12 -11.61
N TRP A 235 15.72 10.03 -10.37
CA TRP A 235 15.08 8.82 -9.84
C TRP A 235 13.58 8.75 -10.16
N THR A 236 12.93 9.89 -10.34
CA THR A 236 11.49 10.03 -10.62
C THR A 236 11.25 10.66 -12.00
N THR A 237 11.94 10.14 -13.02
CA THR A 237 11.78 10.63 -14.40
C THR A 237 10.53 10.07 -15.07
N TYR A 238 10.08 8.89 -14.64
CA TYR A 238 8.84 8.27 -15.10
C TYR A 238 7.62 8.88 -14.39
N PRO A 239 6.53 9.21 -15.11
CA PRO A 239 5.30 9.73 -14.50
C PRO A 239 4.71 8.75 -13.48
N THR A 240 4.60 9.20 -12.23
CA THR A 240 4.07 8.42 -11.10
C THR A 240 3.15 9.29 -10.23
N PRO A 241 2.08 9.86 -10.81
CA PRO A 241 1.19 10.77 -10.09
C PRO A 241 0.62 10.13 -8.83
N GLY A 242 0.59 10.91 -7.73
CA GLY A 242 0.11 10.47 -6.43
C GLY A 242 1.03 9.52 -5.66
N TRP A 243 2.19 9.14 -6.20
CA TRP A 243 3.17 8.34 -5.46
C TRP A 243 3.95 9.22 -4.49
N HIS A 244 4.39 8.63 -3.39
CA HIS A 244 5.24 9.30 -2.41
C HIS A 244 6.62 8.65 -2.34
N PHE A 245 7.63 9.46 -2.07
CA PHE A 245 9.02 9.03 -2.04
C PHE A 245 9.66 9.47 -0.74
N ALA A 246 10.23 8.53 0.00
CA ALA A 246 11.02 8.78 1.20
C ALA A 246 12.51 8.51 0.97
N CYS A 247 13.36 9.15 1.76
CA CYS A 247 14.79 8.86 1.81
C CYS A 247 15.17 8.38 3.21
N SER A 248 15.81 7.21 3.29
CA SER A 248 16.42 6.70 4.52
C SER A 248 17.82 6.14 4.24
N LYS A 249 18.77 6.34 5.17
CA LYS A 249 20.17 5.90 4.98
C LYS A 249 20.27 4.40 4.73
N ASN A 250 19.45 3.61 5.41
CA ASN A 250 19.41 2.14 5.30
C ASN A 250 18.33 1.64 4.31
N GLY A 251 17.49 2.53 3.78
CA GLY A 251 16.38 2.17 2.88
C GLY A 251 15.15 1.57 3.57
N TYR A 252 15.10 1.57 4.90
CA TYR A 252 13.97 1.07 5.69
C TYR A 252 13.05 2.22 6.14
N THR A 253 11.80 1.87 6.43
CA THR A 253 10.82 2.75 7.08
C THR A 253 11.20 3.01 8.54
N ASP A 254 10.75 4.13 9.06
CA ASP A 254 10.84 4.48 10.48
C ASP A 254 9.56 5.19 10.94
N SER A 255 9.43 5.49 12.23
CA SER A 255 8.21 6.09 12.79
C SER A 255 7.81 7.40 12.09
N SER A 256 8.77 8.19 11.62
CA SER A 256 8.47 9.46 10.94
C SER A 256 7.95 9.24 9.51
N ILE A 257 8.49 8.25 8.79
CA ILE A 257 8.00 7.87 7.46
C ILE A 257 6.61 7.24 7.59
N ASN A 258 6.39 6.40 8.60
CA ASN A 258 5.10 5.76 8.84
C ASN A 258 4.02 6.79 9.25
N LEU A 259 4.36 7.76 10.09
CA LEU A 259 3.45 8.88 10.41
C LEU A 259 3.10 9.69 9.16
N TYR A 260 4.09 10.01 8.32
CA TYR A 260 3.84 10.67 7.05
C TYR A 260 2.92 9.82 6.17
N TRP A 261 3.18 8.52 6.06
CA TRP A 261 2.39 7.61 5.24
C TRP A 261 0.91 7.61 5.66
N ILE A 262 0.63 7.48 6.96
CA ILE A 262 -0.77 7.45 7.41
C ILE A 262 -1.48 8.80 7.20
N GLN A 263 -0.74 9.91 7.34
CA GLN A 263 -1.28 11.28 7.20
C GLN A 263 -1.49 11.71 5.75
N HIS A 264 -0.56 11.37 4.86
CA HIS A 264 -0.50 11.92 3.50
C HIS A 264 -0.81 10.90 2.41
N VAL A 265 -0.74 9.60 2.72
CA VAL A 265 -1.06 8.53 1.77
C VAL A 265 -2.37 7.86 2.15
N PHE A 266 -2.48 7.32 3.36
CA PHE A 266 -3.65 6.53 3.78
C PHE A 266 -4.91 7.36 4.02
N ASP A 267 -4.86 8.36 4.92
CA ASP A 267 -6.05 9.15 5.27
C ASP A 267 -6.67 9.86 4.05
N PRO A 268 -5.90 10.57 3.20
CA PRO A 268 -6.48 11.32 2.07
C PRO A 268 -7.21 10.43 1.05
N GLN A 269 -6.73 9.19 0.85
CA GLN A 269 -7.30 8.26 -0.12
C GLN A 269 -8.48 7.43 0.43
N THR A 270 -8.66 7.37 1.75
CA THR A 270 -9.66 6.48 2.39
C THR A 270 -10.75 7.24 3.15
N LYS A 271 -10.48 8.45 3.63
CA LYS A 271 -11.38 9.20 4.53
C LYS A 271 -12.72 9.56 3.91
N ALA A 272 -12.69 10.09 2.68
CA ALA A 272 -13.91 10.51 1.97
C ALA A 272 -14.84 9.32 1.74
N ARG A 273 -14.28 8.19 1.31
CA ARG A 273 -15.01 6.95 1.09
C ARG A 273 -15.60 6.38 2.37
N ALA A 274 -14.85 6.42 3.47
CA ALA A 274 -15.34 5.93 4.75
C ALA A 274 -16.55 6.74 5.26
N GLY A 275 -16.73 7.99 4.84
CA GLY A 275 -17.92 8.77 5.21
C GLY A 275 -18.11 8.90 6.73
N LYS A 276 -17.02 9.16 7.46
CA LYS A 276 -16.92 9.17 8.94
C LYS A 276 -17.01 7.80 9.62
N ARG A 277 -17.29 6.72 8.88
CA ARG A 277 -17.27 5.36 9.41
C ARG A 277 -15.84 4.94 9.80
N PRO A 278 -15.67 3.98 10.72
CA PRO A 278 -14.36 3.50 11.10
C PRO A 278 -13.68 2.74 9.96
N ARG A 279 -12.34 2.86 9.89
CA ARG A 279 -11.47 2.14 8.95
C ARG A 279 -10.57 1.20 9.72
N LEU A 280 -10.58 -0.08 9.39
CA LEU A 280 -9.70 -1.08 10.00
C LEU A 280 -8.40 -1.16 9.19
N LEU A 281 -7.25 -0.95 9.84
CA LEU A 281 -5.93 -1.05 9.23
C LEU A 281 -5.17 -2.22 9.84
N ILE A 282 -4.98 -3.27 9.05
CA ILE A 282 -4.24 -4.48 9.43
C ILE A 282 -2.77 -4.31 8.98
N SER A 283 -1.83 -4.43 9.90
CA SER A 283 -0.39 -4.35 9.61
C SER A 283 0.40 -5.32 10.49
N ASP A 284 1.67 -5.51 10.17
CA ASP A 284 2.56 -6.32 11.00
C ASP A 284 2.90 -5.64 12.34
N GLY A 285 3.70 -6.32 13.16
CA GLY A 285 4.10 -5.84 14.48
C GLY A 285 5.32 -4.91 14.51
N PHE A 286 5.73 -4.31 13.38
CA PHE A 286 6.92 -3.48 13.33
C PHE A 286 6.78 -2.20 14.16
N ALA A 287 7.78 -1.92 14.99
CA ALA A 287 7.73 -0.88 16.02
C ALA A 287 7.50 0.55 15.47
N ALA A 288 7.77 0.81 14.19
CA ALA A 288 7.47 2.10 13.58
C ALA A 288 5.95 2.38 13.47
N HIS A 289 5.13 1.33 13.41
CA HIS A 289 3.66 1.43 13.38
C HIS A 289 3.05 1.81 14.74
N GLU A 290 3.83 1.73 15.81
CA GLU A 290 3.38 1.88 17.21
C GLU A 290 3.75 3.19 17.88
N SER A 291 4.28 4.14 17.12
CA SER A 291 4.59 5.45 17.68
C SER A 291 3.32 6.13 18.21
N LEU A 292 3.47 6.91 19.29
CA LEU A 292 2.37 7.63 19.91
C LEU A 292 1.66 8.55 18.92
N GLU A 293 2.43 9.18 18.04
CA GLU A 293 1.96 10.10 17.00
C GLU A 293 1.04 9.38 16.01
N VAL A 294 1.39 8.16 15.61
CA VAL A 294 0.55 7.32 14.74
C VAL A 294 -0.73 6.92 15.46
N LEU A 295 -0.65 6.44 16.70
CA LEU A 295 -1.84 6.05 17.48
C LEU A 295 -2.79 7.23 17.72
N LYS A 296 -2.25 8.41 18.05
CA LYS A 296 -3.02 9.65 18.16
C LYS A 296 -3.72 10.00 16.85
N PHE A 297 -3.02 9.89 15.73
CA PHE A 297 -3.59 10.15 14.42
C PHE A 297 -4.69 9.14 14.05
N CYS A 298 -4.49 7.86 14.39
CA CYS A 298 -5.50 6.83 14.20
C CYS A 298 -6.78 7.12 14.99
N LEU A 299 -6.65 7.37 16.30
CA LEU A 299 -7.75 7.74 17.19
C LEU A 299 -8.50 8.97 16.65
N ALA A 300 -7.75 9.99 16.25
CA ALA A 300 -8.27 11.24 15.74
C ALA A 300 -9.13 11.13 14.48
N ASN A 301 -8.93 10.08 13.69
CA ASN A 301 -9.51 9.92 12.35
C ASN A 301 -10.34 8.64 12.22
N ASN A 302 -10.80 8.03 13.32
CA ASN A 302 -11.56 6.77 13.31
C ASN A 302 -10.84 5.65 12.53
N ILE A 303 -9.51 5.55 12.69
CA ILE A 303 -8.72 4.43 12.15
C ILE A 303 -8.43 3.48 13.31
N ILE A 304 -8.75 2.21 13.11
CA ILE A 304 -8.55 1.15 14.09
C ILE A 304 -7.33 0.34 13.63
N PRO A 305 -6.17 0.49 14.27
CA PRO A 305 -5.01 -0.34 13.94
C PRO A 305 -5.24 -1.76 14.50
N CYS A 306 -4.95 -2.77 13.69
CA CYS A 306 -5.00 -4.18 14.06
C CYS A 306 -3.69 -4.87 13.69
N ARG A 307 -3.01 -5.43 14.69
CA ARG A 307 -1.71 -6.05 14.52
C ARG A 307 -1.87 -7.51 14.15
N LEU A 308 -1.08 -7.98 13.19
CA LEU A 308 -0.91 -9.42 12.96
C LEU A 308 -0.14 -10.07 14.12
N PRO A 309 -0.43 -11.34 14.46
CA PRO A 309 0.39 -12.09 15.40
C PRO A 309 1.81 -12.26 14.87
N SER A 310 2.79 -12.26 15.76
CA SER A 310 4.20 -12.42 15.37
C SER A 310 4.43 -13.73 14.59
N HIS A 311 5.29 -13.66 13.57
CA HIS A 311 5.65 -14.79 12.68
C HIS A 311 4.51 -15.34 11.80
N THR A 312 3.41 -14.61 11.64
CA THR A 312 2.28 -15.08 10.84
C THR A 312 2.09 -14.37 9.50
N SER A 313 2.97 -13.42 9.11
CA SER A 313 2.77 -12.65 7.86
C SER A 313 2.61 -13.55 6.63
N HIS A 314 3.45 -14.57 6.50
CA HIS A 314 3.36 -15.59 5.43
C HIS A 314 2.05 -16.41 5.40
N LYS A 315 1.15 -16.23 6.37
CA LYS A 315 -0.17 -16.89 6.49
C LYS A 315 -1.34 -15.90 6.52
N LEU A 316 -1.17 -14.77 7.22
CA LEU A 316 -2.24 -13.83 7.57
C LEU A 316 -2.11 -12.45 6.91
N GLN A 317 -1.03 -12.16 6.19
CA GLN A 317 -0.78 -10.88 5.52
C GLN A 317 -1.20 -10.94 4.04
N PRO A 318 -2.34 -10.34 3.63
CA PRO A 318 -2.78 -10.31 2.23
C PRO A 318 -1.71 -9.85 1.24
N CYS A 319 -0.93 -8.83 1.61
CA CYS A 319 0.17 -8.34 0.76
C CYS A 319 1.19 -9.45 0.45
N ASP A 320 1.68 -10.16 1.47
CA ASP A 320 2.66 -11.24 1.32
C ASP A 320 2.09 -12.45 0.56
N VAL A 321 0.90 -12.91 0.94
CA VAL A 321 0.30 -14.16 0.45
C VAL A 321 -0.25 -14.02 -0.98
N GLY A 322 -0.71 -12.81 -1.34
CA GLY A 322 -1.36 -12.55 -2.62
C GLY A 322 -0.48 -11.83 -3.64
N VAL A 323 0.16 -10.73 -3.24
CA VAL A 323 0.61 -9.70 -4.20
C VAL A 323 2.13 -9.64 -4.34
N PHE A 324 2.88 -9.71 -3.23
CA PHE A 324 4.32 -9.43 -3.25
C PHE A 324 5.14 -10.43 -4.07
N SER A 325 4.76 -11.71 -4.08
CA SER A 325 5.42 -12.70 -4.93
C SER A 325 5.24 -12.37 -6.42
N ALA A 326 4.00 -12.11 -6.85
CA ALA A 326 3.71 -11.72 -8.23
C ALA A 326 4.41 -10.42 -8.62
N LEU A 327 4.43 -9.43 -7.71
CA LEU A 327 5.10 -8.15 -7.93
C LEU A 327 6.60 -8.30 -8.12
N LYS A 328 7.26 -9.11 -7.28
CA LYS A 328 8.69 -9.39 -7.39
C LYS A 328 9.00 -10.13 -8.70
N THR A 329 8.12 -11.04 -9.14
CA THR A 329 8.27 -11.73 -10.43
C THR A 329 8.12 -10.78 -11.60
N ALA A 330 7.05 -9.97 -11.63
CA ALA A 330 6.83 -8.97 -12.68
C ALA A 330 7.99 -7.95 -12.73
N TYR A 331 8.53 -7.54 -11.58
CA TYR A 331 9.69 -6.64 -11.55
C TYR A 331 10.95 -7.31 -12.14
N ARG A 332 11.19 -8.60 -11.85
CA ARG A 332 12.31 -9.35 -12.46
C ARG A 332 12.17 -9.45 -13.97
N GLU A 333 10.95 -9.66 -14.48
CA GLU A 333 10.68 -9.66 -15.92
C GLU A 333 10.98 -8.29 -16.55
N GLN A 334 10.58 -7.19 -15.91
CA GLN A 334 10.91 -5.84 -16.39
C GLN A 334 12.42 -5.59 -16.41
N VAL A 335 13.14 -6.05 -15.38
CA VAL A 335 14.61 -6.01 -15.33
C VAL A 335 15.22 -6.82 -16.47
N GLU A 336 14.71 -8.02 -16.73
CA GLU A 336 15.19 -8.87 -17.84
C GLU A 336 14.99 -8.21 -19.19
N LEU A 337 13.81 -7.62 -19.43
CA LEU A 337 13.52 -6.87 -20.65
C LEU A 337 14.49 -5.71 -20.83
N LEU A 338 14.82 -4.98 -19.76
CA LEU A 338 15.79 -3.89 -19.80
C LEU A 338 17.19 -4.40 -20.22
N TYR A 339 17.64 -5.55 -19.71
CA TYR A 339 18.90 -6.14 -20.14
C TYR A 339 18.88 -6.62 -21.60
N ARG A 340 17.76 -7.20 -22.07
CA ARG A 340 17.58 -7.56 -23.49
C ARG A 340 17.64 -6.33 -24.41
N GLY A 341 17.30 -5.16 -23.88
CA GLY A 341 17.46 -3.85 -24.52
C GLY A 341 18.88 -3.30 -24.58
N GLY A 342 19.89 -4.07 -24.17
CA GLY A 342 21.29 -3.65 -24.18
C GLY A 342 21.72 -2.82 -22.96
N ALA A 343 20.93 -2.78 -21.88
CA ALA A 343 21.38 -2.19 -20.63
C ALA A 343 22.35 -3.13 -19.89
N ASN A 344 23.48 -2.61 -19.43
CA ASN A 344 24.49 -3.42 -18.72
C ASN A 344 24.28 -3.47 -17.19
N ALA A 345 23.47 -2.57 -16.64
CA ALA A 345 23.22 -2.49 -15.20
C ALA A 345 21.89 -1.79 -14.88
N VAL A 346 21.19 -2.29 -13.86
CA VAL A 346 20.03 -1.61 -13.26
C VAL A 346 20.49 -0.71 -12.12
N ARG A 347 19.99 0.52 -12.11
CA ARG A 347 20.30 1.58 -11.13
C ARG A 347 19.01 2.22 -10.63
N LEU A 348 19.10 3.02 -9.56
CA LEU A 348 17.94 3.70 -8.96
C LEU A 348 17.13 4.53 -9.97
N GLU A 349 17.79 5.13 -10.97
CA GLU A 349 17.10 5.89 -12.01
C GLU A 349 16.08 5.09 -12.83
N HIS A 350 16.25 3.77 -12.91
CA HIS A 350 15.35 2.88 -13.65
C HIS A 350 14.22 2.35 -12.77
N PHE A 351 14.30 2.50 -11.45
CA PHE A 351 13.39 1.81 -10.54
C PHE A 351 11.94 2.22 -10.77
N THR A 352 11.65 3.51 -10.92
CA THR A 352 10.28 4.01 -11.06
C THR A 352 9.61 3.49 -12.34
N SER A 353 10.31 3.48 -13.48
CA SER A 353 9.78 2.97 -14.74
C SER A 353 9.53 1.45 -14.70
N LEU A 354 10.45 0.69 -14.12
CA LEU A 354 10.32 -0.77 -13.99
C LEU A 354 9.24 -1.15 -12.96
N TYR A 355 9.26 -0.52 -11.80
CA TYR A 355 8.34 -0.82 -10.70
C TYR A 355 6.91 -0.40 -11.02
N SER A 356 6.69 0.73 -11.69
CA SER A 356 5.34 1.14 -12.14
C SER A 356 4.71 0.08 -13.06
N ARG A 357 5.44 -0.40 -14.07
CA ARG A 357 4.98 -1.46 -14.98
C ARG A 357 4.73 -2.77 -14.26
N ALA A 358 5.65 -3.18 -13.38
CA ALA A 358 5.50 -4.38 -12.58
C ALA A 358 4.28 -4.31 -11.66
N ARG A 359 4.05 -3.14 -11.03
CA ARG A 359 2.92 -2.88 -10.16
C ARG A 359 1.60 -2.97 -10.91
N SER A 360 1.49 -2.37 -12.09
CA SER A 360 0.29 -2.47 -12.93
C SER A 360 -0.04 -3.91 -13.33
N SER A 361 0.97 -4.75 -13.56
CA SER A 361 0.77 -6.16 -13.92
C SER A 361 0.44 -7.06 -12.72
N ALA A 362 0.96 -6.76 -11.52
CA ALA A 362 0.90 -7.65 -10.37
C ALA A 362 -0.11 -7.23 -9.30
N VAL A 363 -0.29 -5.92 -9.07
CA VAL A 363 -1.23 -5.38 -8.07
C VAL A 363 -2.60 -5.22 -8.71
N THR A 364 -3.19 -6.36 -9.08
CA THR A 364 -4.49 -6.42 -9.75
C THR A 364 -5.59 -6.82 -8.75
N PRO A 365 -6.86 -6.43 -8.98
CA PRO A 365 -7.98 -6.86 -8.13
C PRO A 365 -8.05 -8.37 -7.95
N ARG A 366 -7.71 -9.14 -9.00
CA ARG A 366 -7.62 -10.60 -8.94
C ARG A 366 -6.61 -11.09 -7.91
N ASN A 367 -5.38 -10.55 -7.91
CA ASN A 367 -4.34 -10.96 -6.98
C ASN A 367 -4.63 -10.48 -5.55
N ILE A 368 -5.20 -9.27 -5.41
CA ILE A 368 -5.60 -8.71 -4.11
C ILE A 368 -6.68 -9.59 -3.48
N ASN A 369 -7.77 -9.85 -4.20
CA ASN A 369 -8.87 -10.69 -3.73
C ASN A 369 -8.39 -12.12 -3.41
N ALA A 370 -7.48 -12.67 -4.22
CA ALA A 370 -6.86 -13.96 -3.91
C ALA A 370 -6.05 -13.92 -2.60
N GLY A 371 -5.32 -12.84 -2.31
CA GLY A 371 -4.59 -12.65 -1.05
C GLY A 371 -5.51 -12.62 0.17
N TRP A 372 -6.57 -11.80 0.12
CA TRP A 372 -7.58 -11.74 1.18
C TRP A 372 -8.33 -13.06 1.40
N SER A 373 -8.60 -13.77 0.30
CA SER A 373 -9.28 -15.05 0.29
C SER A 373 -8.42 -16.15 0.91
N LYS A 374 -7.11 -16.18 0.59
CA LYS A 374 -6.15 -17.15 1.17
C LYS A 374 -5.87 -16.92 2.65
N THR A 375 -5.89 -15.67 3.10
CA THR A 375 -5.70 -15.31 4.52
C THR A 375 -6.95 -15.56 5.37
N GLY A 376 -8.05 -16.02 4.77
CA GLY A 376 -9.29 -16.37 5.48
C GLY A 376 -10.10 -15.16 5.97
N LEU A 377 -9.72 -13.95 5.58
CA LEU A 377 -10.37 -12.71 6.02
C LEU A 377 -11.55 -12.33 5.11
N PHE A 378 -11.37 -12.36 3.79
CA PHE A 378 -12.43 -12.02 2.83
C PHE A 378 -12.44 -12.95 1.61
N PRO A 379 -13.51 -13.75 1.39
CA PRO A 379 -14.63 -13.97 2.31
C PRO A 379 -14.15 -14.61 3.64
N TRP A 380 -14.88 -14.36 4.72
CA TRP A 380 -14.54 -14.88 6.05
C TRP A 380 -14.52 -16.41 6.06
N ASN A 381 -13.33 -16.98 6.22
CA ASN A 381 -13.11 -18.42 6.33
C ASN A 381 -11.73 -18.71 6.98
N PRO A 382 -11.63 -18.63 8.32
CA PRO A 382 -10.39 -18.90 9.06
C PRO A 382 -9.81 -20.31 8.81
N ASP A 383 -10.66 -21.29 8.50
CA ASP A 383 -10.24 -22.68 8.29
C ASP A 383 -9.24 -22.83 7.14
N ARG A 384 -9.25 -21.90 6.18
CA ARG A 384 -8.27 -21.87 5.08
C ARG A 384 -6.84 -21.72 5.59
N VAL A 385 -6.65 -21.00 6.68
CA VAL A 385 -5.33 -20.81 7.30
C VAL A 385 -5.09 -21.87 8.37
N LEU A 386 -6.11 -22.16 9.19
CA LEU A 386 -5.98 -23.10 10.31
C LEU A 386 -5.71 -24.53 9.86
N LYS A 387 -6.21 -24.98 8.71
CA LYS A 387 -5.90 -26.31 8.14
C LYS A 387 -4.43 -26.49 7.77
N ASP A 388 -3.78 -25.40 7.34
CA ASP A 388 -2.38 -25.40 6.93
C ASP A 388 -1.41 -25.24 8.11
N ILE A 389 -1.93 -25.10 9.33
CA ILE A 389 -1.17 -24.96 10.58
C ILE A 389 -1.53 -26.18 11.43
N GLN A 390 -0.69 -27.22 11.43
CA GLN A 390 -0.99 -28.53 12.03
C GLN A 390 -1.53 -28.46 13.49
N PRO A 391 -2.66 -29.13 13.79
CA PRO A 391 -2.90 -29.83 15.05
C PRO A 391 -2.26 -31.25 14.99
N PRO A 392 -2.01 -31.95 16.12
CA PRO A 392 -1.32 -33.24 16.12
C PRO A 392 -2.02 -34.28 15.23
N PRO A 393 -1.28 -35.21 14.61
CA PRO A 393 -1.72 -35.90 13.41
C PRO A 393 -2.85 -36.89 13.69
N ARG A 394 -3.94 -36.79 12.92
CA ARG A 394 -4.78 -37.93 12.56
C ARG A 394 -4.74 -38.11 11.05
N ALA A 395 -4.44 -39.34 10.65
CA ALA A 395 -4.29 -39.77 9.26
C ALA A 395 -5.63 -39.80 8.53
N SER A 396 -5.65 -39.41 7.24
CA SER A 396 -5.94 -40.33 6.12
C SER A 396 -6.12 -39.61 4.75
N CYS A 397 -5.32 -40.09 3.79
CA CYS A 397 -5.57 -40.51 2.39
C CYS A 397 -6.67 -39.85 1.52
N SER A 398 -6.26 -39.22 0.40
CA SER A 398 -6.40 -39.67 -1.02
C SER A 398 -7.43 -38.80 -1.77
N ASN A 399 -7.46 -38.56 -3.09
CA ASN A 399 -6.77 -39.12 -4.26
C ASN A 399 -6.78 -38.07 -5.41
N ARG A 400 -5.89 -38.24 -6.39
CA ARG A 400 -5.87 -37.49 -7.67
C ARG A 400 -6.91 -38.03 -8.64
N GLY A 401 -7.44 -37.16 -9.51
CA GLY A 401 -8.11 -37.52 -10.74
C GLY A 401 -7.89 -36.45 -11.81
N ASN A 402 -7.08 -36.78 -12.83
CA ASN A 402 -7.01 -36.05 -14.10
C ASN A 402 -8.08 -36.62 -15.02
N VAL A 403 -8.81 -35.77 -15.76
CA VAL A 403 -9.35 -36.13 -17.08
C VAL A 403 -9.27 -34.91 -17.99
N ALA A 404 -8.60 -35.09 -19.14
CA ALA A 404 -8.65 -34.21 -20.28
C ALA A 404 -9.82 -34.62 -21.18
N THR A 405 -10.51 -33.67 -21.81
CA THR A 405 -11.35 -33.97 -22.98
C THR A 405 -11.24 -32.83 -23.99
N VAL A 406 -10.82 -33.22 -25.18
CA VAL A 406 -10.77 -32.42 -26.40
C VAL A 406 -12.13 -32.51 -27.08
N VAL A 407 -12.70 -31.38 -27.51
CA VAL A 407 -13.82 -31.35 -28.45
C VAL A 407 -13.41 -30.48 -29.64
N ARG A 408 -13.48 -31.05 -30.84
CA ARG A 408 -13.39 -30.35 -32.13
C ARG A 408 -14.80 -29.96 -32.57
N TYR A 409 -14.91 -28.78 -33.17
CA TYR A 409 -15.99 -28.43 -34.10
C TYR A 409 -15.40 -28.11 -35.48
N SER A 410 -16.17 -28.45 -36.50
CA SER A 410 -16.08 -28.16 -37.95
C SER A 410 -17.51 -27.77 -38.34
N ASP A 411 -17.85 -26.88 -39.27
CA ASP A 411 -17.17 -26.01 -40.25
C ASP A 411 -17.96 -24.68 -40.26
N SER A 412 -17.37 -23.60 -40.79
CA SER A 412 -18.15 -22.40 -41.14
C SER A 412 -17.92 -22.01 -42.61
N VAL A 413 -19.02 -21.57 -43.22
CA VAL A 413 -19.30 -21.30 -44.63
C VAL A 413 -18.51 -20.10 -45.17
N GLU A 414 -17.97 -20.24 -46.39
CA GLU A 414 -17.28 -19.16 -47.14
C GLU A 414 -18.28 -18.12 -47.70
N LEU A 415 -18.02 -16.85 -47.39
CA LEU A 415 -18.56 -15.69 -48.11
C LEU A 415 -17.49 -15.18 -49.11
N LEU A 416 -17.92 -14.96 -50.35
CA LEU A 416 -17.15 -14.38 -51.44
C LEU A 416 -16.73 -12.93 -51.10
N GLN A 417 -15.42 -12.64 -51.16
CA GLN A 417 -14.90 -11.27 -51.29
C GLN A 417 -13.73 -11.20 -52.27
N THR A 418 -13.67 -10.08 -52.99
CA THR A 418 -12.66 -9.62 -53.96
C THR A 418 -11.23 -9.64 -53.39
N PRO A 419 -10.17 -9.81 -54.23
CA PRO A 419 -8.82 -10.08 -53.75
C PRO A 419 -8.20 -8.85 -53.09
N GLN A 420 -8.00 -8.89 -51.78
CA GLN A 420 -7.03 -8.07 -51.07
C GLN A 420 -5.71 -8.83 -50.95
N THR A 421 -4.58 -8.15 -51.14
CA THR A 421 -3.24 -8.70 -50.93
C THR A 421 -3.12 -9.23 -49.49
N PRO A 422 -2.83 -10.52 -49.27
CA PRO A 422 -2.78 -11.08 -47.93
C PRO A 422 -1.60 -10.50 -47.14
N ILE A 423 -1.89 -9.91 -45.98
CA ILE A 423 -0.90 -9.33 -45.05
C ILE A 423 -0.60 -10.24 -43.85
N THR A 424 -1.22 -11.42 -43.79
CA THR A 424 -1.07 -12.43 -42.74
C THR A 424 -0.79 -13.81 -43.32
N ALA A 425 -0.11 -14.67 -42.55
CA ALA A 425 0.18 -16.05 -42.95
C ALA A 425 -1.10 -16.87 -43.20
N ASP A 426 -2.14 -16.68 -42.38
CA ASP A 426 -3.41 -17.39 -42.57
C ASP A 426 -4.18 -16.93 -43.81
N GLY A 427 -4.14 -15.63 -44.12
CA GLY A 427 -4.70 -15.08 -45.36
C GLY A 427 -3.98 -15.61 -46.59
N LEU A 428 -2.65 -15.75 -46.51
CA LEU A 428 -1.84 -16.34 -47.59
C LEU A 428 -2.13 -17.84 -47.76
N LYS A 429 -2.23 -18.60 -46.68
CA LYS A 429 -2.60 -20.04 -46.72
C LYS A 429 -3.98 -20.26 -47.34
N SER A 430 -4.95 -19.42 -46.97
CA SER A 430 -6.30 -19.45 -47.55
C SER A 430 -6.25 -19.16 -49.06
N LEU A 431 -5.50 -18.14 -49.49
CA LEU A 431 -5.33 -17.80 -50.90
C LEU A 431 -4.64 -18.93 -51.69
N CYS A 432 -3.55 -19.50 -51.17
CA CYS A 432 -2.86 -20.62 -51.82
C CYS A 432 -3.76 -21.86 -51.97
N ARG A 433 -4.58 -22.17 -50.95
CA ARG A 433 -5.58 -23.25 -51.05
C ARG A 433 -6.65 -22.95 -52.10
N LYS A 434 -7.09 -21.70 -52.21
CA LYS A 434 -8.05 -21.27 -53.23
C LYS A 434 -7.47 -21.39 -54.64
N MET A 435 -6.24 -20.91 -54.84
CA MET A 435 -5.52 -21.06 -56.12
C MET A 435 -5.36 -22.53 -56.52
N GLN A 436 -5.02 -23.41 -55.57
CA GLN A 436 -4.90 -24.85 -55.81
C GLN A 436 -6.24 -25.52 -56.14
N LYS A 437 -7.36 -25.04 -55.59
CA LYS A 437 -8.72 -25.54 -55.92
C LYS A 437 -9.19 -25.07 -57.30
N GLU A 438 -8.85 -23.84 -57.70
CA GLU A 438 -9.31 -23.22 -58.96
C GLU A 438 -8.44 -23.62 -60.16
N ALA A 439 -7.20 -24.04 -59.92
CA ALA A 439 -6.23 -24.43 -60.94
C ALA A 439 -6.50 -25.84 -61.54
N ARG A 440 -7.38 -25.92 -62.55
CA ARG A 440 -7.49 -27.13 -63.39
C ARG A 440 -6.27 -27.23 -64.30
N GLY A 441 -5.44 -28.27 -64.11
CA GLY A 441 -4.32 -28.59 -65.02
C GLY A 441 -2.91 -28.18 -64.57
N TRP A 442 -2.71 -27.77 -63.31
CA TRP A 442 -1.34 -27.61 -62.78
C TRP A 442 -0.63 -28.95 -62.66
N ASP A 443 0.58 -29.01 -63.19
CA ASP A 443 1.53 -30.08 -62.90
C ASP A 443 2.03 -30.01 -61.44
N GLU A 444 2.64 -31.10 -60.98
CA GLU A 444 3.16 -31.17 -59.61
C GLU A 444 4.26 -30.13 -59.34
N ASP A 445 5.02 -29.75 -60.36
CA ASP A 445 6.06 -28.73 -60.27
C ASP A 445 5.48 -27.34 -60.01
N SER A 446 4.38 -26.97 -60.69
CA SER A 446 3.69 -25.70 -60.44
C SER A 446 3.11 -25.63 -59.03
N LYS A 447 2.54 -26.74 -58.52
CA LYS A 447 2.07 -26.82 -57.13
C LYS A 447 3.22 -26.68 -56.14
N LEU A 448 4.37 -27.30 -56.41
CA LEU A 448 5.57 -27.21 -55.59
C LEU A 448 6.13 -25.78 -55.56
N LEU A 449 6.19 -25.10 -56.70
CA LEU A 449 6.66 -23.72 -56.79
C LEU A 449 5.77 -22.75 -55.99
N VAL A 450 4.45 -22.90 -56.08
CA VAL A 450 3.51 -22.07 -55.29
C VAL A 450 3.63 -22.36 -53.80
N ASN A 451 3.81 -23.61 -53.39
CA ASN A 451 4.06 -23.95 -51.99
C ASN A 451 5.40 -23.38 -51.49
N ARG A 452 6.47 -23.40 -52.31
CA ARG A 452 7.75 -22.76 -51.96
C ARG A 452 7.60 -21.25 -51.78
N LEU A 453 6.85 -20.59 -52.66
CA LEU A 453 6.55 -19.17 -52.54
C LEU A 453 5.74 -18.88 -51.26
N ALA A 454 4.73 -19.70 -50.96
CA ALA A 454 3.94 -19.59 -49.76
C ALA A 454 4.81 -19.72 -48.50
N HIS A 455 5.67 -20.74 -48.43
CA HIS A 455 6.61 -20.93 -47.32
C HIS A 455 7.59 -19.76 -47.17
N ALA A 456 8.12 -19.22 -48.27
CA ALA A 456 9.00 -18.06 -48.24
C ALA A 456 8.28 -16.82 -47.68
N ALA A 457 7.04 -16.57 -48.10
CA ALA A 457 6.24 -15.46 -47.60
C ALA A 457 5.77 -15.67 -46.15
N GLU A 458 5.41 -16.89 -45.74
CA GLU A 458 5.13 -17.23 -44.34
C GLU A 458 6.34 -16.95 -43.44
N LYS A 459 7.54 -17.35 -43.87
CA LYS A 459 8.79 -17.05 -43.17
C LYS A 459 9.01 -15.54 -43.08
N ALA A 460 8.85 -14.80 -44.19
CA ALA A 460 8.99 -13.36 -44.20
C ALA A 460 7.98 -12.65 -43.28
N PHE A 461 6.74 -13.14 -43.19
CA PHE A 461 5.74 -12.61 -42.25
C PHE A 461 6.12 -12.88 -40.80
N ALA A 462 6.61 -14.07 -40.49
CA ALA A 462 7.10 -14.42 -39.15
C ALA A 462 8.29 -13.53 -38.76
N ASP A 463 9.30 -13.41 -39.62
CA ASP A 463 10.47 -12.56 -39.41
C ASP A 463 10.05 -11.09 -39.21
N ARG A 464 9.13 -10.58 -40.04
CA ARG A 464 8.59 -9.22 -39.89
C ARG A 464 7.87 -9.03 -38.56
N ALA A 465 7.08 -10.00 -38.12
CA ALA A 465 6.36 -9.92 -36.84
C ALA A 465 7.34 -9.87 -35.65
N LEU A 466 8.38 -10.71 -35.68
CA LEU A 466 9.43 -10.70 -34.66
C LEU A 466 10.18 -9.37 -34.63
N LEU A 467 10.64 -8.89 -35.80
CA LEU A 467 11.36 -7.62 -35.91
C LEU A 467 10.51 -6.42 -35.50
N ARG A 468 9.22 -6.40 -35.83
CA ARG A 468 8.30 -5.34 -35.39
C ARG A 468 8.18 -5.31 -33.87
N ASN A 469 7.94 -6.45 -33.24
CA ASN A 469 7.84 -6.54 -31.79
C ASN A 469 9.14 -6.12 -31.08
N ASP A 470 10.30 -6.50 -31.63
CA ASP A 470 11.60 -6.07 -31.11
C ASP A 470 11.81 -4.55 -31.29
N ASN A 471 11.45 -4.00 -32.45
CA ASN A 471 11.51 -2.56 -32.72
C ASN A 471 10.62 -1.75 -31.76
N ASP A 472 9.36 -2.17 -31.57
CA ASP A 472 8.43 -1.52 -30.64
C ASP A 472 9.00 -1.50 -29.21
N ARG A 473 9.56 -2.64 -28.77
CA ARG A 473 10.21 -2.75 -27.46
C ARG A 473 11.43 -1.82 -27.36
N LEU A 474 12.30 -1.80 -28.37
CA LEU A 474 13.50 -0.97 -28.39
C LEU A 474 13.15 0.52 -28.45
N LEU A 475 12.10 0.91 -29.17
CA LEU A 475 11.59 2.29 -29.21
C LEU A 475 11.16 2.75 -27.82
N VAL A 476 10.36 1.95 -27.10
CA VAL A 476 9.94 2.27 -25.74
C VAL A 476 11.13 2.43 -24.79
N GLN A 477 12.13 1.55 -24.90
CA GLN A 477 13.34 1.61 -24.07
C GLN A 477 14.23 2.82 -24.42
N ASN A 478 14.37 3.14 -25.70
CA ASN A 478 15.12 4.30 -26.15
C ASN A 478 14.46 5.61 -25.71
N ASN A 479 13.13 5.70 -25.78
CA ASN A 479 12.39 6.87 -25.30
C ASN A 479 12.52 7.06 -23.79
N GLU A 480 12.44 5.98 -23.01
CA GLU A 480 12.71 6.01 -21.56
C GLU A 480 14.14 6.48 -21.29
N LYS A 481 15.13 5.89 -21.99
CA LYS A 481 16.53 6.23 -21.83
C LYS A 481 16.80 7.69 -22.17
N ARG A 482 16.25 8.22 -23.27
CA ARG A 482 16.36 9.63 -23.66
C ARG A 482 15.78 10.55 -22.59
N THR A 483 14.60 10.24 -22.08
CA THR A 483 13.96 10.99 -21.00
C THR A 483 14.84 11.02 -19.76
N ARG A 484 15.34 9.85 -19.35
CA ARG A 484 16.19 9.69 -18.17
C ARG A 484 17.56 10.37 -18.30
N THR A 485 18.21 10.31 -19.46
CA THR A 485 19.51 10.95 -19.69
C THR A 485 19.42 12.45 -19.89
N SER A 486 18.27 12.97 -20.34
CA SER A 486 18.03 14.41 -20.44
C SER A 486 18.03 15.11 -19.08
N LYS A 487 17.61 14.41 -18.00
CA LYS A 487 17.52 14.97 -16.66
C LYS A 487 18.82 14.79 -15.87
N PRO A 488 19.51 15.88 -15.48
CA PRO A 488 20.72 15.78 -14.67
C PRO A 488 20.41 15.27 -13.26
N ALA A 489 21.37 14.57 -12.64
CA ALA A 489 21.26 14.03 -11.27
C ALA A 489 21.41 15.13 -10.20
N ARG A 490 20.38 15.97 -10.04
CA ARG A 490 20.38 17.08 -9.07
C ARG A 490 19.64 16.71 -7.80
N LYS A 491 20.04 17.31 -6.70
CA LYS A 491 19.32 17.24 -5.44
C LYS A 491 18.03 18.06 -5.56
N VAL A 492 16.90 17.44 -5.30
CA VAL A 492 15.57 18.06 -5.43
C VAL A 492 15.17 18.80 -4.15
N GLY A 493 15.53 18.25 -2.98
CA GLY A 493 15.20 18.82 -1.69
C GLY A 493 15.92 18.14 -0.53
N ASN A 494 15.73 18.70 0.66
CA ASN A 494 16.17 18.14 1.95
C ASN A 494 15.05 17.38 2.68
N ALA A 495 13.81 17.51 2.22
CA ALA A 495 12.67 16.87 2.85
C ALA A 495 12.86 15.35 2.85
N LYS A 496 12.56 14.72 3.99
CA LYS A 496 12.70 13.28 4.16
C LYS A 496 11.73 12.51 3.27
N VAL A 497 10.50 13.01 3.14
CA VAL A 497 9.46 12.47 2.27
C VAL A 497 8.91 13.58 1.38
N MET A 498 8.64 13.26 0.12
CA MET A 498 8.07 14.17 -0.89
C MET A 498 7.08 13.40 -1.76
N SER A 499 5.96 14.01 -2.13
CA SER A 499 5.10 13.47 -3.18
C SER A 499 5.77 13.60 -4.56
N TYR A 500 5.27 12.87 -5.55
CA TYR A 500 5.68 13.05 -6.94
C TYR A 500 5.47 14.51 -7.38
N GLU A 501 4.35 15.10 -7.00
CA GLU A 501 3.98 16.48 -7.30
C GLU A 501 4.98 17.47 -6.70
N ASP A 502 5.36 17.30 -5.42
CA ASP A 502 6.37 18.13 -4.75
C ASP A 502 7.73 18.04 -5.48
N ILE A 503 8.08 16.85 -5.97
CA ILE A 503 9.34 16.64 -6.71
C ILE A 503 9.30 17.36 -8.05
N ILE A 504 8.19 17.30 -8.77
CA ILE A 504 8.01 18.01 -10.04
C ILE A 504 8.04 19.53 -9.82
N GLU A 505 7.38 20.03 -8.79
CA GLU A 505 7.40 21.45 -8.44
C GLU A 505 8.83 21.92 -8.09
N ALA A 506 9.54 21.16 -7.25
CA ALA A 506 10.92 21.44 -6.90
C ALA A 506 11.85 21.42 -8.13
N GLN A 507 11.62 20.52 -9.10
CA GLN A 507 12.33 20.51 -10.37
C GLN A 507 12.10 21.81 -11.17
N ARG A 508 10.83 22.23 -11.34
CA ARG A 508 10.48 23.49 -12.04
C ARG A 508 11.12 24.70 -11.37
N ASN A 509 11.08 24.76 -10.04
CA ASN A 509 11.69 25.86 -9.26
C ASN A 509 13.22 25.93 -9.44
N LEU A 510 13.90 24.79 -9.54
CA LEU A 510 15.34 24.73 -9.82
C LEU A 510 15.68 25.18 -11.25
N GLU A 511 14.83 24.88 -12.23
CA GLU A 511 14.99 25.31 -13.61
C GLU A 511 14.75 26.82 -13.76
N ALA A 512 13.69 27.35 -13.14
CA ALA A 512 13.40 28.78 -13.10
C ALA A 512 14.53 29.60 -12.46
N LYS A 513 15.09 29.13 -11.34
CA LYS A 513 16.26 29.77 -10.69
C LYS A 513 17.49 29.80 -11.58
N LYS A 514 17.69 28.78 -12.43
CA LYS A 514 18.81 28.75 -13.38
C LYS A 514 18.57 29.68 -14.57
N ALA A 515 17.34 29.76 -15.07
CA ALA A 515 16.98 30.71 -16.10
C ALA A 515 17.21 32.16 -15.64
N SER A 516 16.83 32.49 -14.40
CA SER A 516 17.02 33.83 -13.84
C SER A 516 18.50 34.17 -13.56
N GLN A 517 19.31 33.21 -13.10
CA GLN A 517 20.76 33.39 -12.92
C GLN A 517 21.54 33.43 -14.25
N GLY A 518 21.08 32.70 -15.28
CA GLY A 518 21.66 32.74 -16.63
C GLY A 518 21.41 34.08 -17.35
N GLY A 519 20.27 34.72 -17.08
CA GLY A 519 19.95 36.06 -17.59
C GLY A 519 20.87 37.17 -17.07
N LYS A 520 21.33 37.06 -15.81
CA LYS A 520 22.26 38.05 -15.22
C LYS A 520 23.72 37.91 -15.70
N ARG A 521 24.10 36.75 -16.28
CA ARG A 521 25.47 36.49 -16.75
C ARG A 521 25.69 36.74 -18.25
N LYS A 522 24.66 37.18 -18.98
CA LYS A 522 24.73 37.43 -20.44
C LYS A 522 24.97 38.91 -20.78
N LYS A 523 26.04 39.48 -20.23
CA LYS A 523 26.70 40.70 -20.72
C LYS A 523 28.20 40.54 -20.54
N THR A 524 28.81 39.64 -21.32
CA THR A 524 30.17 39.78 -21.86
C THR A 524 30.51 38.57 -22.75
N SER A 525 31.17 38.90 -23.86
CA SER A 525 31.85 38.07 -24.86
C SER A 525 31.09 36.98 -25.63
N SER A 526 30.77 37.34 -26.86
CA SER A 526 30.76 36.47 -28.03
C SER A 526 32.14 35.85 -28.30
N SER A 527 32.25 34.53 -28.33
CA SER A 527 33.20 33.83 -29.21
C SER A 527 32.76 32.39 -29.47
N GLY A 528 33.01 31.93 -30.68
CA GLY A 528 32.34 30.82 -31.34
C GLY A 528 32.37 29.48 -30.59
N ARG A 529 31.18 28.93 -30.34
CA ARG A 529 30.97 27.50 -30.17
C ARG A 529 29.90 27.07 -31.15
N ARG A 530 30.26 26.17 -32.07
CA ARG A 530 29.35 25.51 -33.00
C ARG A 530 28.17 24.96 -32.20
N ALA A 531 26.96 25.42 -32.50
CA ALA A 531 25.76 25.06 -31.76
C ALA A 531 25.61 23.53 -31.73
N LYS A 532 25.46 22.97 -30.52
CA LYS A 532 25.08 21.56 -30.35
C LYS A 532 23.65 21.43 -30.88
N ARG A 533 23.47 20.65 -31.94
CA ARG A 533 22.19 20.48 -32.65
C ARG A 533 21.10 20.04 -31.69
N SER A 534 19.91 20.61 -31.85
CA SER A 534 18.79 20.34 -30.96
C SER A 534 18.11 19.03 -31.37
N CYS A 535 17.51 18.35 -30.39
CA CYS A 535 16.69 17.17 -30.62
C CYS A 535 15.54 17.41 -31.63
N SER A 536 15.11 18.67 -31.79
CA SER A 536 14.08 19.06 -32.76
C SER A 536 14.58 19.01 -34.20
N ASP A 537 15.87 19.29 -34.42
CA ASP A 537 16.46 19.34 -35.76
C ASP A 537 16.71 17.92 -36.30
N ASP A 538 17.08 17.00 -35.41
CA ASP A 538 17.26 15.58 -35.74
C ASP A 538 15.92 14.89 -36.02
N VAL A 539 14.83 15.30 -35.35
CA VAL A 539 13.47 14.78 -35.61
C VAL A 539 12.97 15.25 -36.98
N ARG A 540 13.12 16.55 -37.29
CA ARG A 540 12.73 17.09 -38.61
C ARG A 540 13.47 16.44 -39.76
N ARG A 541 14.77 16.17 -39.58
CA ARG A 541 15.57 15.46 -40.59
C ARG A 541 15.10 14.01 -40.75
N ALA A 542 14.78 13.33 -39.66
CA ALA A 542 14.23 11.97 -39.75
C ALA A 542 12.87 11.96 -40.45
N GLU A 543 12.01 12.96 -40.21
CA GLU A 543 10.73 13.14 -40.90
C GLU A 543 10.93 13.42 -42.40
N ASP A 544 11.89 14.27 -42.76
CA ASP A 544 12.26 14.56 -44.15
C ASP A 544 12.85 13.33 -44.85
N GLU A 545 13.68 12.53 -44.17
CA GLU A 545 14.21 11.27 -44.68
C GLU A 545 13.10 10.22 -44.87
N ILE A 546 12.17 10.08 -43.92
CA ILE A 546 10.99 9.19 -44.08
C ILE A 546 10.14 9.59 -45.29
N GLN A 547 9.98 10.88 -45.53
CA GLN A 547 9.21 11.41 -46.65
C GLN A 547 9.93 11.25 -48.00
N THR A 548 11.26 11.42 -48.03
CA THR A 548 12.08 11.29 -49.24
C THR A 548 12.16 9.84 -49.74
N TRP A 549 12.10 8.87 -48.83
CA TRP A 549 12.22 7.45 -49.15
C TRP A 549 10.86 6.74 -49.34
N GLY A 550 9.74 7.46 -49.29
CA GLY A 550 8.40 6.90 -49.53
C GLY A 550 7.90 5.94 -48.45
N PHE A 551 8.41 6.02 -47.21
CA PHE A 551 8.04 5.12 -46.11
C PHE A 551 6.76 5.51 -45.35
N LYS A 552 5.98 6.49 -45.86
CA LYS A 552 4.76 6.99 -45.19
C LYS A 552 3.74 5.89 -44.87
N ASP A 553 3.60 4.88 -45.72
CA ASP A 553 2.66 3.77 -45.52
C ASP A 553 3.18 2.65 -44.59
N TYR A 554 4.45 2.72 -44.18
CA TYR A 554 5.05 1.79 -43.20
C TYR A 554 5.13 2.36 -41.78
N CYS A 555 5.00 3.69 -41.64
CA CYS A 555 5.15 4.43 -40.38
C CYS A 555 3.85 5.13 -39.94
N SER A 556 2.70 4.45 -40.04
CA SER A 556 1.44 4.93 -39.48
C SER A 556 1.35 4.69 -37.96
N VAL A 557 2.31 5.22 -37.20
CA VAL A 557 2.21 5.36 -35.73
C VAL A 557 2.87 6.68 -35.30
N ILE A 558 2.42 7.78 -35.91
CA ILE A 558 2.64 9.12 -35.35
C ILE A 558 1.28 9.81 -35.37
N SER A 559 0.47 9.49 -34.37
CA SER A 559 -0.63 10.34 -33.92
C SER A 559 -0.29 10.73 -32.49
N PHE A 560 0.03 12.02 -32.32
CA PHE A 560 0.39 12.67 -31.05
C PHE A 560 -0.77 12.72 -30.06
#